data_AF-X7EK26-F1
#
_entry.id   AF-X7EK26-F1
#
_cell.length_a   1.000
_cell.length_b   1.000
_cell.length_c   1.000
_cell.angle_alpha   90.00
_cell.angle_beta   90.00
_cell.angle_gamma   90.00
#
_symmetry.space_group_name_H-M   'P 1'
#
loop_
_entity.id
_entity.type
_entity.pdbx_description
1 polymer ?
#
loop_
_entity_poly.entity_id
_entity_poly.type
_entity_poly.pdbx_seq_one_letter_code
_entity_poly.pdbx_strand_id
1 'polypeptide(L)'
;MQAFNSRFEPERHKFRKLNIKGPGDLIWFERRLDDLDLRDPDAWRLHVYLTMDGTFTTLWYGLLDPFIAKHKLGVFNNPYYNHEETHHYQYFRGYIGDDRFGEEVLAAIRAMQMTAAILRMSEEHGLECLPLAGTG
;
A
#
# COMPACT_ATOMS: atom_id res chain seq x y z
N MET A 1 8.66 21.52 -29.57
CA MET A 1 8.05 20.18 -29.63
C MET A 1 7.55 19.85 -28.24
N GLN A 2 6.23 19.79 -28.03
CA GLN A 2 5.65 19.38 -26.75
C GLN A 2 5.90 17.87 -26.58
N ALA A 3 6.52 17.49 -25.47
CA ALA A 3 6.75 16.09 -25.14
C ALA A 3 5.39 15.38 -25.04
N PHE A 4 5.31 14.19 -25.63
CA PHE A 4 4.16 13.30 -25.46
C PHE A 4 3.90 13.09 -23.97
N ASN A 5 2.71 13.46 -23.49
CA ASN A 5 2.26 13.08 -22.14
C ASN A 5 2.18 11.55 -22.09
N SER A 6 3.18 10.90 -21.50
CA SER A 6 3.12 9.47 -21.22
C SER A 6 2.01 9.20 -20.22
N ARG A 7 1.29 8.10 -20.42
CA ARG A 7 0.34 7.59 -19.44
C ARG A 7 1.05 7.39 -18.10
N PHE A 8 0.34 7.63 -17.00
CA PHE A 8 0.85 7.36 -15.66
C PHE A 8 1.29 5.90 -15.50
N GLU A 9 2.57 5.69 -15.18
CA GLU A 9 3.20 4.39 -14.93
C GLU A 9 3.71 4.33 -13.47
N PRO A 10 2.99 3.65 -12.55
CA PRO A 10 3.38 3.57 -11.13
C PRO A 10 4.84 3.15 -10.92
N GLU A 11 5.37 2.25 -11.75
CA GLU A 11 6.73 1.75 -11.69
C GLU A 11 7.81 2.85 -11.80
N ARG A 12 7.53 3.94 -12.52
CA ARG A 12 8.42 5.10 -12.61
C ARG A 12 8.48 5.90 -11.32
N HIS A 13 7.46 5.76 -10.46
CA HIS A 13 7.29 6.53 -9.23
C HIS A 13 7.58 5.72 -7.97
N LYS A 14 8.52 4.78 -8.05
CA LYS A 14 8.87 3.87 -6.95
C LYS A 14 7.67 3.07 -6.47
N PHE A 15 6.85 2.53 -7.38
CA PHE A 15 5.89 1.48 -7.04
C PHE A 15 6.28 0.17 -7.72
N ARG A 16 6.02 -0.95 -7.08
CA ARG A 16 6.22 -2.29 -7.64
C ARG A 16 4.86 -2.95 -7.79
N LYS A 17 4.56 -3.39 -9.01
CA LYS A 17 3.38 -4.22 -9.28
C LYS A 17 3.47 -5.53 -8.49
N LEU A 18 2.40 -5.89 -7.81
CA LEU A 18 2.30 -7.12 -7.05
C LEU A 18 1.62 -8.21 -7.88
N ASN A 19 2.09 -9.44 -7.73
CA ASN A 19 1.50 -10.60 -8.37
C ASN A 19 0.38 -11.20 -7.51
N ILE A 20 -0.62 -10.38 -7.17
CA ILE A 20 -1.81 -10.79 -6.43
C ILE A 20 -3.07 -10.51 -7.25
N LYS A 21 -4.08 -11.37 -7.12
CA LYS A 21 -5.40 -11.13 -7.71
C LYS A 21 -6.25 -10.32 -6.74
N GLY A 22 -6.31 -9.01 -6.97
CA GLY A 22 -7.20 -8.13 -6.23
C GLY A 22 -8.68 -8.42 -6.53
N PRO A 23 -9.61 -8.03 -5.63
CA PRO A 23 -11.04 -8.08 -5.94
C PRO A 23 -11.36 -7.21 -7.16
N GLY A 24 -12.24 -7.69 -8.05
CA GLY A 24 -12.67 -6.94 -9.22
C GLY A 24 -11.57 -6.64 -10.24
N ASP A 25 -10.58 -7.52 -10.37
CA ASP A 25 -9.43 -7.37 -11.28
C ASP A 25 -8.56 -6.11 -11.02
N LEU A 26 -8.65 -5.57 -9.80
CA LEU A 26 -7.78 -4.48 -9.36
C LEU A 26 -6.32 -4.89 -9.49
N ILE A 27 -5.53 -4.01 -10.10
CA ILE A 27 -4.07 -4.16 -10.15
C ILE A 27 -3.48 -3.47 -8.93
N TRP A 28 -2.63 -4.19 -8.21
CA TRP A 28 -2.03 -3.73 -6.96
C TRP A 28 -0.57 -3.38 -7.13
N PHE A 29 -0.18 -2.30 -6.48
CA PHE A 29 1.19 -1.84 -6.42
C PHE A 29 1.55 -1.47 -4.99
N GLU A 30 2.76 -1.84 -4.59
CA GLU A 30 3.35 -1.47 -3.30
C GLU A 30 4.44 -0.44 -3.54
N ARG A 31 4.49 0.60 -2.73
CA ARG A 31 5.59 1.55 -2.79
C ARG A 31 6.91 0.83 -2.51
N ARG A 32 7.92 1.10 -3.33
CA ARG A 32 9.31 0.68 -3.13
C ARG A 32 10.01 1.64 -2.18
N LEU A 33 10.60 1.09 -1.13
CA LEU A 33 11.56 1.77 -0.27
C LEU A 33 12.95 1.21 -0.58
N ASP A 34 13.93 2.10 -0.73
CA ASP A 34 15.27 1.73 -1.20
C ASP A 34 16.00 0.81 -0.20
N ASP A 35 15.70 0.96 1.09
CA ASP A 35 16.33 0.21 2.19
C ASP A 35 15.56 -1.06 2.59
N LEU A 36 14.48 -1.41 1.87
CA LEU A 36 13.59 -2.51 2.23
C LEU A 36 13.60 -3.60 1.17
N ASP A 37 13.91 -4.82 1.58
CA ASP A 37 13.75 -5.99 0.72
C ASP A 37 12.26 -6.34 0.58
N LEU A 38 11.67 -5.85 -0.51
CA LEU A 38 10.28 -6.10 -0.83
C LEU A 38 10.09 -7.36 -1.67
N ARG A 39 11.13 -8.14 -2.01
CA ARG A 39 11.03 -9.24 -2.98
C ARG A 39 9.90 -10.21 -2.65
N ASP A 40 9.75 -10.56 -1.38
CA ASP A 40 8.65 -11.38 -0.89
C ASP A 40 7.47 -10.50 -0.41
N PRO A 41 6.24 -10.74 -0.90
CA PRO A 41 5.06 -10.06 -0.39
C PRO A 41 4.77 -10.49 1.05
N ASP A 42 4.65 -9.52 1.95
CA ASP A 42 4.29 -9.74 3.35
C ASP A 42 2.88 -9.22 3.61
N ALA A 43 1.97 -10.14 3.94
CA ALA A 43 0.56 -9.83 4.16
C ALA A 43 0.31 -8.98 5.42
N TRP A 44 1.31 -8.83 6.30
CA TRP A 44 1.22 -8.07 7.55
C TRP A 44 1.95 -6.73 7.50
N ARG A 45 2.41 -6.34 6.31
CA ARG A 45 3.11 -5.09 6.11
C ARG A 45 2.12 -3.95 5.96
N LEU A 46 2.19 -2.99 6.88
CA LEU A 46 1.56 -1.69 6.73
C LEU A 46 2.44 -0.83 5.83
N HIS A 47 1.89 -0.45 4.68
CA HIS A 47 2.61 0.37 3.73
C HIS A 47 1.71 1.22 2.84
N VAL A 48 2.35 2.00 1.95
CA VAL A 48 1.66 2.78 0.94
C VAL A 48 1.38 1.89 -0.26
N TYR A 49 0.10 1.76 -0.59
CA TYR A 49 -0.40 0.97 -1.70
C TYR A 49 -1.09 1.85 -2.72
N LEU A 50 -1.00 1.41 -3.97
CA LEU A 50 -1.68 1.99 -5.10
C LEU A 50 -2.50 0.89 -5.78
N THR A 51 -3.77 1.16 -6.05
CA THR A 51 -4.63 0.26 -6.84
C THR A 51 -5.13 0.96 -8.10
N MET A 52 -5.28 0.21 -9.19
CA MET A 52 -5.80 0.69 -10.47
C MET A 52 -6.91 -0.21 -11.01
N ASP A 53 -8.02 0.37 -11.47
CA ASP A 53 -9.16 -0.30 -12.13
C ASP A 53 -9.30 0.13 -13.61
N GLY A 54 -8.23 -0.02 -14.38
CA GLY A 54 -8.17 0.44 -15.77
C GLY A 54 -8.01 1.95 -15.87
N THR A 55 -8.91 2.74 -15.27
CA THR A 55 -8.95 4.21 -15.36
C THR A 55 -8.67 4.90 -14.03
N PHE A 56 -9.31 4.52 -12.92
CA PHE A 56 -9.09 5.19 -11.65
C PHE A 56 -7.85 4.64 -10.93
N THR A 57 -7.23 5.53 -10.16
CA THR A 57 -6.13 5.24 -9.25
C THR A 57 -6.57 5.57 -7.83
N THR A 58 -6.31 4.67 -6.89
CA THR A 58 -6.47 4.93 -5.46
C THR A 58 -5.11 4.79 -4.78
N LEU A 59 -4.68 5.83 -4.06
CA LEU A 59 -3.53 5.78 -3.17
C LEU A 59 -4.00 5.77 -1.71
N TRP A 60 -3.44 4.89 -0.92
CA TRP A 60 -3.80 4.75 0.48
C TRP A 60 -2.66 4.12 1.28
N TYR A 61 -2.72 4.30 2.59
CA TYR A 61 -1.89 3.59 3.56
C TYR A 61 -2.73 2.56 4.28
N GLY A 62 -2.21 1.34 4.38
CA GLY A 62 -2.87 0.24 5.07
C GLY A 62 -2.18 -1.08 4.84
N LEU A 63 -2.92 -2.17 5.00
CA LEU A 63 -2.49 -3.55 4.73
C LEU A 63 -2.91 -4.00 3.35
N LEU A 64 -2.08 -4.82 2.71
CA LEU A 64 -2.32 -5.34 1.37
C LEU A 64 -3.68 -6.06 1.20
N ASP A 65 -4.24 -6.68 2.24
CA ASP A 65 -5.63 -7.13 2.16
C ASP A 65 -6.22 -7.50 3.55
N PRO A 66 -7.27 -6.79 4.01
CA PRO A 66 -8.09 -7.23 5.15
C PRO A 66 -8.71 -8.62 4.97
N PHE A 67 -9.00 -9.03 3.73
CA PHE A 67 -9.55 -10.33 3.33
C PHE A 67 -8.51 -11.45 3.37
N ILE A 68 -7.25 -11.21 2.97
CA ILE A 68 -6.14 -12.20 3.11
C ILE A 68 -5.72 -12.32 4.58
N ALA A 69 -5.65 -11.20 5.31
CA ALA A 69 -5.42 -11.20 6.75
C ALA A 69 -6.53 -11.99 7.46
N LYS A 70 -7.80 -11.74 7.15
CA LYS A 70 -8.96 -12.46 7.71
C LYS A 70 -8.94 -13.96 7.40
N HIS A 71 -8.65 -14.36 6.17
CA HIS A 71 -8.73 -15.77 5.76
C HIS A 71 -7.50 -16.63 6.09
N LYS A 72 -6.29 -16.07 6.11
CA LYS A 72 -5.07 -16.85 6.43
C LYS A 72 -4.78 -16.96 7.92
N LEU A 73 -5.32 -16.05 8.74
CA LEU A 73 -4.97 -15.95 10.16
C LEU A 73 -6.09 -16.42 11.09
N GLY A 74 -7.28 -16.74 10.55
CA GLY A 74 -8.42 -17.15 11.35
C GLY A 74 -8.94 -16.05 12.29
N VAL A 75 -8.50 -14.79 12.11
CA VAL A 75 -8.97 -13.64 12.89
C VAL A 75 -10.34 -13.23 12.35
N PHE A 76 -11.35 -14.03 12.67
CA PHE A 76 -12.74 -13.73 12.32
C PHE A 76 -13.48 -12.99 13.43
N ASN A 77 -13.02 -13.07 14.68
CA ASN A 77 -13.76 -12.58 15.83
C ASN A 77 -12.81 -12.22 17.00
N ASN A 78 -11.87 -11.30 16.82
CA ASN A 78 -11.41 -10.58 17.99
C ASN A 78 -12.36 -9.38 18.18
N PRO A 79 -13.26 -9.38 19.17
CA PRO A 79 -14.17 -8.25 19.43
C PRO A 79 -13.44 -6.95 19.81
N TYR A 80 -12.13 -7.04 20.08
CA TYR A 80 -11.24 -5.90 20.31
C TYR A 80 -10.47 -5.46 19.06
N TYR A 81 -10.56 -6.19 17.94
CA TYR A 81 -9.86 -5.85 16.71
C TYR A 81 -10.76 -5.01 15.81
N ASN A 82 -10.55 -3.70 15.83
CA ASN A 82 -11.24 -2.78 14.94
C ASN A 82 -10.52 -2.75 13.57
N HIS A 83 -11.11 -3.43 12.58
CA HIS A 83 -10.64 -3.43 11.20
C HIS A 83 -10.66 -2.03 10.55
N GLU A 84 -11.54 -1.13 11.01
CA GLU A 84 -11.59 0.25 10.51
C GLU A 84 -10.45 1.11 11.08
N GLU A 85 -9.97 0.79 12.29
CA GLU A 85 -8.83 1.47 12.93
C GLU A 85 -7.47 0.97 12.42
N THR A 86 -7.41 -0.21 11.77
CA THR A 86 -6.14 -0.78 11.29
C THR A 86 -5.60 -0.16 9.99
N HIS A 87 -6.03 1.08 9.72
CA HIS A 87 -5.47 2.04 8.76
C HIS A 87 -5.93 1.80 7.32
N HIS A 88 -7.02 2.46 6.93
CA HIS A 88 -7.34 2.75 5.54
C HIS A 88 -7.49 4.26 5.37
N TYR A 89 -6.39 4.98 5.54
CA TYR A 89 -6.39 6.39 5.16
C TYR A 89 -6.25 6.48 3.64
N GLN A 90 -7.38 6.75 2.98
CA GLN A 90 -7.39 7.08 1.56
C GLN A 90 -6.72 8.45 1.38
N TYR A 91 -5.58 8.47 0.71
CA TYR A 91 -4.82 9.70 0.44
C TYR A 91 -5.23 10.34 -0.88
N PHE A 92 -5.62 9.52 -1.85
CA PHE A 92 -6.10 9.98 -3.14
C PHE A 92 -7.02 8.92 -3.74
N ARG A 93 -8.07 9.38 -4.43
CA ARG A 93 -8.87 8.55 -5.32
C ARG A 93 -9.33 9.40 -6.49
N GLY A 94 -8.95 9.02 -7.69
CA GLY A 94 -9.24 9.81 -8.87
C GLY A 94 -8.57 9.28 -10.12
N TYR A 95 -8.81 9.96 -11.22
CA TYR A 95 -8.15 9.68 -12.49
C TYR A 95 -6.77 10.33 -12.52
N ILE A 96 -5.73 9.58 -12.90
CA ILE A 96 -4.40 10.12 -13.20
C ILE A 96 -4.15 9.90 -14.69
N GLY A 97 -4.26 10.98 -15.48
CA GLY A 97 -4.23 10.89 -16.94
C GLY A 97 -2.84 10.74 -17.54
N ASP A 98 -1.84 11.35 -16.91
CA ASP A 98 -0.45 11.33 -17.37
C ASP A 98 0.55 11.30 -16.21
N ASP A 99 1.80 10.91 -16.53
CA ASP A 99 2.91 10.81 -15.57
C ASP A 99 3.11 12.13 -14.81
N ARG A 100 3.05 13.27 -15.49
CA ARG A 100 3.31 14.58 -14.87
C ARG A 100 2.27 14.90 -13.80
N PHE A 101 0.98 14.75 -14.09
CA PHE A 101 -0.06 14.94 -13.09
C PHE A 101 0.08 13.92 -11.95
N GLY A 102 0.50 12.70 -12.26
CA GLY A 102 0.86 11.70 -11.26
C GLY A 102 1.95 12.15 -10.31
N GLU A 103 3.02 12.76 -10.82
CA GLU A 103 4.10 13.35 -9.99
C GLU A 103 3.57 14.46 -9.08
N GLU A 104 2.72 15.35 -9.60
CA GLU A 104 2.11 16.44 -8.82
C GLU A 104 1.24 15.89 -7.69
N VAL A 105 0.42 14.88 -7.97
CA VAL A 105 -0.39 14.16 -6.97
C VAL A 105 0.52 13.51 -5.91
N LEU A 106 1.55 12.77 -6.32
CA LEU A 106 2.50 12.06 -5.44
C LEU A 106 3.41 12.99 -4.64
N ALA A 107 3.65 14.23 -5.10
CA ALA A 107 4.36 15.24 -4.34
C ALA A 107 3.46 15.89 -3.28
N ALA A 108 2.17 16.11 -3.62
CA ALA A 108 1.19 16.67 -2.71
C ALA A 108 0.86 15.72 -1.56
N ILE A 109 0.64 14.44 -1.86
CA ILE A 109 0.50 13.39 -0.86
C ILE A 109 1.90 12.96 -0.46
N ARG A 110 2.37 13.30 0.74
CA ARG A 110 3.75 13.03 1.21
C ARG A 110 4.03 11.54 1.45
N ALA A 111 3.71 10.69 0.47
CA ALA A 111 3.82 9.24 0.50
C ALA A 111 5.25 8.78 0.81
N MET A 112 6.26 9.61 0.52
CA MET A 112 7.67 9.31 0.81
C MET A 112 8.06 9.39 2.28
N GLN A 113 7.23 10.03 3.09
CA GLN A 113 7.49 10.19 4.52
C GLN A 113 6.85 9.07 5.36
N MET A 114 6.04 8.20 4.75
CA MET A 114 5.35 7.12 5.44
C MET A 114 6.27 5.90 5.57
N THR A 115 6.67 5.62 6.81
CA THR A 115 7.54 4.49 7.13
C THR A 115 6.71 3.20 7.16
N ALA A 116 7.22 2.14 6.54
CA ALA A 116 6.58 0.84 6.60
C ALA A 116 6.65 0.27 8.02
N ALA A 117 5.64 -0.49 8.41
CA ALA A 117 5.60 -1.19 9.69
C ALA A 117 5.12 -2.63 9.50
N ILE A 118 5.45 -3.49 10.45
CA ILE A 118 4.97 -4.87 10.50
C ILE A 118 4.02 -5.01 11.66
N LEU A 119 2.88 -5.63 11.38
CA LEU A 119 1.97 -6.10 12.42
C LEU A 119 2.40 -7.48 12.91
N ARG A 120 2.56 -7.62 14.23
CA ARG A 120 2.97 -8.87 14.87
C ARG A 120 2.01 -9.21 16.01
N MET A 121 1.69 -10.49 16.17
CA MET A 121 1.05 -10.99 17.39
C MET A 121 2.10 -11.28 18.47
N SER A 122 1.84 -10.74 19.66
CA SER A 122 2.59 -10.92 20.91
C SER A 122 1.68 -11.57 21.94
N GLU A 123 2.23 -12.47 22.76
CA GLU A 123 1.48 -13.12 23.84
C GLU A 123 1.16 -12.15 24.98
N GLU A 124 1.98 -11.10 25.17
CA GLU A 124 1.88 -10.16 26.29
C GLU A 124 0.98 -8.96 25.96
N HIS A 125 1.09 -8.41 24.75
CA HIS A 125 0.39 -7.17 24.37
C HIS A 125 -0.67 -7.37 23.27
N GLY A 126 -0.83 -8.59 22.75
CA GLY A 126 -1.71 -8.85 21.62
C GLY A 126 -1.12 -8.35 20.30
N LEU A 127 -1.88 -7.58 19.52
CA LEU A 127 -1.39 -7.07 18.23
C LEU A 127 -0.50 -5.85 18.43
N GLU A 128 0.75 -5.96 18.01
CA GLU A 128 1.76 -4.90 18.05
C GLU A 128 2.04 -4.39 16.64
N CYS A 129 2.21 -3.08 16.51
CA CYS A 129 2.72 -2.44 15.30
C CYS A 129 4.18 -2.05 15.53
N LEU A 130 5.08 -2.75 14.87
CA LEU A 130 6.51 -2.54 15.04
C LEU A 130 7.04 -1.78 13.82
N PRO A 131 7.82 -0.70 14.00
CA PRO A 131 8.53 -0.10 12.89
C PRO A 131 9.43 -1.17 12.28
N LEU A 132 9.50 -1.21 10.94
CA LEU A 132 10.53 -1.99 10.26
C LEU A 132 11.88 -1.42 10.71
N ALA A 133 12.55 -2.14 11.61
CA ALA A 133 13.80 -1.67 12.20
C ALA A 133 14.78 -1.30 11.07
N GLY A 134 15.22 -0.03 11.07
CA GLY A 134 16.39 0.34 10.29
C GLY A 134 17.56 -0.51 10.78
N THR A 135 18.23 -1.19 9.86
CA THR A 135 19.62 -1.54 10.10
C THR A 135 20.35 -0.21 10.31
N GLY A 136 20.70 0.06 11.57
CA GLY A 136 21.71 1.07 11.89
C GLY A 136 23.05 0.69 11.30
#